data_AF-A0A2X2TD82-F1
#
_entry.id   AF-A0A2X2TD82-F1
#
_cell.length_a   1.000
_cell.length_b   1.000
_cell.length_c   1.000
_cell.angle_alpha   90.00
_cell.angle_beta   90.00
_cell.angle_gamma   90.00
#
_symmetry.space_group_name_H-M   'P 1'
#
loop_
_entity.id
_entity.type
_entity.pdbx_description
1 polymer ?
#
loop_
_entity_poly.entity_id
_entity_poly.type
_entity_poly.pdbx_seq_one_letter_code
_entity_poly.pdbx_strand_id
1 'polypeptide(L)'
;MQWKKKLRCCGDKIENRHTLSIAGCEIYTGTLNGVEVALLKSGIGKVSAAMGATLLLEHCKPDVIINTGSAGGLAPTLKVGDIVVSDEVRYHDADVTAFGYEYGQMAGCPAAFVADKKLIDAAETCIKELDLHAVRGLIVSGDAFINGSVALAKIRHNFPQAVAVEMGSNSYRPRLP
;
A
#
# COMPACT_ATOMS: atom_id res chain seq x y z
N MET A 1 9.59 -7.48 -13.10
CA MET A 1 10.68 -8.46 -12.86
C MET A 1 11.34 -8.32 -11.47
N GLN A 2 11.36 -7.12 -10.84
CA GLN A 2 11.88 -6.92 -9.47
C GLN A 2 10.94 -7.41 -8.33
N TRP A 3 9.62 -7.27 -8.49
CA TRP A 3 8.62 -7.63 -7.46
C TRP A 3 8.60 -9.11 -7.04
N LYS A 4 8.85 -10.03 -7.98
CA LYS A 4 8.91 -11.47 -7.69
C LYS A 4 10.08 -11.83 -6.75
N LYS A 5 11.13 -11.01 -6.67
CA LYS A 5 12.31 -11.26 -5.81
C LYS A 5 12.06 -10.88 -4.34
N LYS A 6 11.29 -9.82 -4.05
CA LYS A 6 11.08 -9.31 -2.68
C LYS A 6 10.18 -10.24 -1.83
N LEU A 7 9.07 -10.71 -2.41
CA LEU A 7 8.18 -11.70 -1.77
C LEU A 7 8.86 -13.05 -1.58
N ARG A 8 9.70 -13.47 -2.54
CA ARG A 8 10.50 -14.69 -2.42
C ARG A 8 11.47 -14.61 -1.24
N CYS A 9 12.18 -13.49 -1.09
CA CYS A 9 13.13 -13.29 0.02
C CYS A 9 12.46 -13.36 1.41
N CYS A 10 11.25 -12.80 1.57
CA CYS A 10 10.53 -12.90 2.84
C CYS A 10 9.93 -14.29 3.03
N GLY A 11 9.28 -14.84 2.00
CA GLY A 11 8.65 -16.16 2.05
C GLY A 11 9.63 -17.31 2.27
N ASP A 12 10.89 -17.16 1.85
CA ASP A 12 11.95 -18.15 2.08
C ASP A 12 12.50 -18.10 3.52
N LYS A 13 12.28 -17.00 4.24
CA LYS A 13 12.69 -16.82 5.65
C LYS A 13 11.59 -17.17 6.66
N ILE A 14 10.38 -17.48 6.20
CA ILE A 14 9.30 -17.91 7.08
C ILE A 14 9.61 -19.32 7.59
N GLU A 15 9.78 -19.43 8.90
CA GLU A 15 9.92 -20.68 9.63
C GLU A 15 8.54 -21.33 9.83
N ASN A 16 8.49 -22.66 9.89
CA ASN A 16 7.25 -23.44 10.01
C ASN A 16 6.20 -23.04 8.96
N ARG A 17 6.66 -22.85 7.71
CA ARG A 17 5.84 -22.29 6.65
C ARG A 17 4.70 -23.21 6.23
N HIS A 18 3.48 -22.71 6.27
CA HIS A 18 2.31 -23.31 5.65
C HIS A 18 1.81 -22.45 4.48
N THR A 19 1.19 -23.09 3.48
CA THR A 19 0.61 -22.38 2.33
C THR A 19 -0.89 -22.61 2.31
N LEU A 20 -1.65 -21.52 2.29
CA LEU A 20 -3.09 -21.51 2.09
C LEU A 20 -3.42 -21.02 0.68
N SER A 21 -4.04 -21.87 -0.13
CA SER A 21 -4.47 -21.55 -1.50
C SER A 21 -5.98 -21.31 -1.54
N ILE A 22 -6.39 -20.04 -1.72
CA ILE A 22 -7.80 -19.64 -1.74
C ILE A 22 -8.03 -18.60 -2.84
N ALA A 23 -9.10 -18.75 -3.62
CA ALA A 23 -9.51 -17.80 -4.66
C ALA A 23 -8.38 -17.41 -5.65
N GLY A 24 -7.51 -18.37 -5.99
CA GLY A 24 -6.36 -18.13 -6.87
C GLY A 24 -5.21 -17.33 -6.24
N CYS A 25 -5.29 -17.04 -4.94
CA CYS A 25 -4.22 -16.43 -4.14
C CYS A 25 -3.50 -17.48 -3.30
N GLU A 26 -2.22 -17.23 -3.01
CA GLU A 26 -1.44 -18.00 -2.04
C GLU A 26 -1.09 -17.09 -0.85
N ILE A 27 -1.39 -17.57 0.35
CA ILE A 27 -0.96 -16.96 1.62
C ILE A 27 0.06 -17.89 2.26
N TYR A 28 1.26 -17.39 2.53
CA TYR A 28 2.27 -18.10 3.30
C TYR A 28 2.17 -17.68 4.76
N THR A 29 1.90 -18.62 5.66
CA THR A 29 1.85 -18.38 7.10
C THR A 29 3.02 -19.06 7.81
N GLY A 30 3.39 -18.58 8.98
CA GLY A 30 4.44 -19.16 9.82
C GLY A 30 5.03 -18.09 10.73
N THR A 31 6.29 -18.27 11.12
CA THR A 31 7.00 -17.31 11.99
C THR A 31 8.18 -16.68 11.27
N LEU A 32 8.39 -15.38 11.47
CA LEU A 32 9.58 -14.67 11.02
C LEU A 32 10.23 -14.02 12.24
N ASN A 33 11.44 -14.47 12.60
CA ASN A 33 12.13 -14.03 13.83
C ASN A 33 11.25 -14.16 15.09
N GLY A 34 10.49 -15.25 15.20
CA GLY A 34 9.58 -15.51 16.33
C GLY A 34 8.25 -14.75 16.30
N VAL A 35 7.99 -13.92 15.28
CA VAL A 35 6.71 -13.21 15.11
C VAL A 35 5.84 -13.94 14.10
N GLU A 36 4.56 -14.17 14.43
CA GLU A 36 3.60 -14.76 13.49
C GLU A 36 3.36 -13.82 12.30
N VAL A 37 3.47 -14.37 11.09
CA VAL A 37 3.30 -13.60 9.85
C VAL A 37 2.40 -14.34 8.87
N ALA A 38 1.61 -13.57 8.13
CA ALA A 38 0.88 -14.02 6.95
C ALA A 38 1.29 -13.15 5.76
N LEU A 39 1.88 -13.77 4.74
CA LEU A 39 2.42 -13.10 3.56
C LEU A 39 1.59 -13.47 2.33
N LEU A 40 0.97 -12.48 1.70
CA LEU A 40 0.23 -12.62 0.45
C LEU A 40 0.79 -11.70 -0.63
N LYS A 41 0.79 -12.16 -1.87
CA LYS A 41 1.03 -11.33 -3.05
C LYS A 41 -0.30 -10.79 -3.59
N SER A 42 -0.55 -9.49 -3.43
CA SER A 42 -1.83 -8.84 -3.73
C SER A 42 -2.27 -8.84 -5.20
N GLY A 43 -1.35 -9.00 -6.15
CA GLY A 43 -1.67 -8.80 -7.58
C GLY A 43 -1.47 -7.34 -8.01
N ILE A 44 -2.12 -6.91 -9.09
CA ILE A 44 -2.01 -5.54 -9.63
C ILE A 44 -3.42 -4.95 -9.68
N GLY A 45 -3.56 -3.72 -9.17
CA GLY A 45 -4.82 -3.00 -9.17
C GLY A 45 -5.57 -3.09 -7.84
N LYS A 46 -6.50 -2.15 -7.64
CA LYS A 46 -7.28 -1.96 -6.42
C LYS A 46 -8.12 -3.20 -6.10
N VAL A 47 -8.71 -3.85 -7.11
CA VAL A 47 -9.55 -5.05 -6.90
C VAL A 47 -8.72 -6.21 -6.35
N SER A 48 -7.56 -6.49 -6.94
CA SER A 48 -6.70 -7.59 -6.46
C SER A 48 -6.15 -7.30 -5.06
N ALA A 49 -5.77 -6.05 -4.78
CA ALA A 49 -5.35 -5.62 -3.44
C ALA A 49 -6.48 -5.75 -2.41
N ALA A 50 -7.71 -5.36 -2.75
CA ALA A 50 -8.89 -5.49 -1.88
C ALA A 50 -9.16 -6.96 -1.54
N MET A 51 -9.16 -7.81 -2.56
CA MET A 51 -9.37 -9.25 -2.40
C MET A 51 -8.28 -9.86 -1.50
N GLY A 52 -7.00 -9.56 -1.78
CA GLY A 52 -5.89 -10.07 -0.98
C GLY A 52 -5.95 -9.64 0.49
N ALA A 53 -6.24 -8.36 0.75
CA ALA A 53 -6.41 -7.85 2.11
C ALA A 53 -7.60 -8.51 2.82
N THR A 54 -8.73 -8.68 2.14
CA THR A 54 -9.91 -9.35 2.69
C THR A 54 -9.59 -10.80 3.07
N LEU A 55 -8.89 -11.53 2.20
CA LEU A 55 -8.48 -12.92 2.48
C LEU A 55 -7.53 -13.01 3.68
N LEU A 56 -6.55 -12.10 3.78
CA LEU A 56 -5.66 -12.03 4.96
C LEU A 56 -6.46 -11.80 6.25
N LEU A 57 -7.40 -10.87 6.24
CA LEU A 57 -8.20 -10.54 7.43
C LEU A 57 -9.11 -11.68 7.87
N GLU A 58 -9.82 -12.29 6.93
CA GLU A 58 -10.76 -13.37 7.24
C GLU A 58 -10.06 -14.66 7.68
N HIS A 59 -8.95 -15.02 7.03
CA HIS A 59 -8.30 -16.31 7.26
C HIS A 59 -7.13 -16.27 8.23
N CYS A 60 -6.45 -15.12 8.37
CA CYS A 60 -5.26 -14.99 9.22
C CYS A 60 -5.47 -14.03 10.39
N LYS A 61 -6.50 -13.18 10.36
CA LYS A 61 -6.85 -12.23 11.43
C LYS A 61 -5.63 -11.48 12.00
N PRO A 62 -4.78 -10.88 11.15
CA PRO A 62 -3.58 -10.20 11.62
C PRO A 62 -3.95 -8.96 12.45
N ASP A 63 -3.13 -8.65 13.45
CA ASP A 63 -3.30 -7.42 14.24
C ASP A 63 -3.02 -6.16 13.43
N VAL A 64 -2.12 -6.25 12.45
CA VAL A 64 -1.69 -5.13 11.58
C VAL A 64 -1.42 -5.61 10.15
N ILE A 65 -1.57 -4.71 9.18
CA ILE A 65 -1.24 -4.97 7.77
C ILE A 65 -0.14 -3.99 7.34
N ILE A 66 0.93 -4.55 6.75
CA ILE A 66 1.99 -3.78 6.11
C ILE A 66 1.91 -4.04 4.61
N ASN A 67 1.53 -3.02 3.84
CA ASN A 67 1.62 -3.07 2.38
C ASN A 67 3.00 -2.55 1.94
N THR A 68 3.70 -3.31 1.09
CA THR A 68 4.99 -2.86 0.55
C THR A 68 5.03 -2.98 -0.97
N GLY A 69 5.66 -2.01 -1.61
CA GLY A 69 5.82 -2.00 -3.05
C GLY A 69 6.76 -0.92 -3.55
N SER A 70 6.82 -0.79 -4.87
CA SER A 70 7.41 0.34 -5.59
C SER A 70 6.31 1.27 -6.07
N ALA A 71 6.61 2.56 -6.12
CA ALA A 71 5.70 3.61 -6.56
C ALA A 71 6.42 4.59 -7.49
N GLY A 72 5.65 5.37 -8.26
CA GLY A 72 6.16 6.50 -9.02
C GLY A 72 6.29 7.73 -8.13
N GLY A 73 7.46 8.38 -8.13
CA GLY A 73 7.70 9.60 -7.35
C GLY A 73 7.00 10.83 -7.95
N LEU A 74 6.27 11.56 -7.13
CA LEU A 74 5.63 12.83 -7.48
C LEU A 74 6.33 14.02 -6.83
N ALA A 75 6.88 13.88 -5.63
CA ALA A 75 7.65 14.99 -5.05
C ALA A 75 8.97 15.19 -5.82
N PRO A 76 9.33 16.44 -6.22
CA PRO A 76 10.56 16.71 -6.98
C PRO A 76 11.84 16.43 -6.18
N THR A 77 11.72 16.30 -4.86
CA THR A 77 12.81 15.96 -3.95
C THR A 77 13.13 14.47 -3.90
N LEU A 78 12.25 13.60 -4.42
CA LEU A 78 12.45 12.15 -4.40
C LEU A 78 13.51 11.71 -5.39
N LYS A 79 14.33 10.76 -4.94
CA LYS A 79 15.32 10.04 -5.74
C LYS A 79 14.94 8.58 -5.89
N VAL A 80 15.44 7.94 -6.94
CA VAL A 80 15.32 6.47 -7.08
C VAL A 80 16.00 5.81 -5.88
N GLY A 81 15.25 4.98 -5.16
CA GLY A 81 15.72 4.30 -3.96
C GLY A 81 15.18 4.87 -2.65
N ASP A 82 14.60 6.07 -2.68
CA ASP A 82 13.90 6.62 -1.50
C ASP A 82 12.70 5.75 -1.13
N ILE A 83 12.44 5.64 0.18
CA ILE A 83 11.29 4.90 0.72
C ILE A 83 10.22 5.90 1.13
N VAL A 84 9.03 5.78 0.54
CA VAL A 84 7.89 6.60 0.93
C VAL A 84 7.07 5.86 1.98
N VAL A 85 6.80 6.52 3.11
CA VAL A 85 5.91 6.03 4.17
C VAL A 85 4.61 6.84 4.11
N SER A 86 3.48 6.19 3.88
CA SER A 86 2.19 6.89 3.81
C SER A 86 1.77 7.40 5.19
N ASP A 87 1.45 8.68 5.31
CA ASP A 87 0.65 9.20 6.42
C ASP A 87 -0.86 9.07 6.13
N GLU A 88 -1.25 9.29 4.89
CA GLU A 88 -2.56 9.01 4.35
C GLU A 88 -2.49 8.49 2.91
N VAL A 89 -3.59 7.86 2.47
CA VAL A 89 -3.75 7.38 1.10
C VAL A 89 -5.10 7.83 0.52
N ARG A 90 -5.11 8.31 -0.74
CA ARG A 90 -6.33 8.79 -1.46
C ARG A 90 -6.44 8.19 -2.86
N TYR A 91 -7.65 8.10 -3.42
CA TYR A 91 -7.81 7.64 -4.80
C TYR A 91 -7.55 8.81 -5.75
N HIS A 92 -6.69 8.64 -6.75
CA HIS A 92 -6.52 9.69 -7.76
C HIS A 92 -7.52 9.61 -8.92
N ASP A 93 -8.27 8.50 -9.00
CA ASP A 93 -9.17 8.15 -10.09
C ASP A 93 -10.64 7.99 -9.65
N ALA A 94 -10.96 8.28 -8.38
CA ALA A 94 -12.34 8.32 -7.90
C ALA A 94 -12.92 9.73 -8.08
N ASP A 95 -14.06 9.82 -8.78
CA ASP A 95 -14.78 11.09 -8.97
C ASP A 95 -16.28 10.87 -8.85
N VAL A 96 -16.80 11.21 -7.68
CA VAL A 96 -18.24 11.30 -7.39
C VAL A 96 -18.59 12.72 -6.94
N THR A 97 -17.85 13.73 -7.44
CA THR A 97 -18.02 15.15 -7.09
C THR A 97 -19.40 15.68 -7.49
N ALA A 98 -20.03 15.09 -8.51
CA ALA A 98 -21.42 15.37 -8.90
C ALA A 98 -22.43 15.17 -7.76
N PHE A 99 -22.07 14.39 -6.73
CA PHE A 99 -22.87 14.15 -5.54
C PHE A 99 -22.38 14.92 -4.30
N GLY A 100 -21.48 15.90 -4.46
CA GLY A 100 -21.00 16.77 -3.39
C GLY A 100 -19.80 16.24 -2.58
N TYR A 101 -19.17 15.15 -3.01
CA TYR A 101 -17.95 14.62 -2.39
C TYR A 101 -16.68 15.33 -2.87
N GLU A 102 -15.60 15.22 -2.10
CA GLU A 102 -14.28 15.69 -2.53
C GLU A 102 -13.74 14.86 -3.71
N TYR A 103 -12.91 15.46 -4.58
CA TYR A 103 -12.23 14.70 -5.62
C TYR A 103 -11.32 13.64 -4.96
N GLY A 104 -11.39 12.40 -5.45
CA GLY A 104 -10.67 11.27 -4.88
C GLY A 104 -11.38 10.58 -3.70
N GLN A 105 -12.50 11.12 -3.22
CA GLN A 105 -13.33 10.48 -2.22
C GLN A 105 -14.32 9.53 -2.89
N MET A 106 -14.39 8.28 -2.41
CA MET A 106 -15.44 7.34 -2.80
C MET A 106 -16.68 7.53 -1.92
N ALA A 107 -17.88 7.37 -2.49
CA ALA A 107 -19.13 7.49 -1.75
C ALA A 107 -19.16 6.49 -0.57
N GLY A 108 -19.52 6.97 0.62
CA GLY A 108 -19.53 6.16 1.85
C GLY A 108 -18.16 5.89 2.48
N CYS A 109 -17.09 6.46 1.95
CA CYS A 109 -15.73 6.39 2.50
C CYS A 109 -15.25 7.78 2.98
N PRO A 110 -14.28 7.84 3.90
CA PRO A 110 -13.55 9.08 4.15
C PRO A 110 -12.81 9.52 2.88
N ALA A 111 -12.51 10.82 2.76
CA ALA A 111 -11.72 11.35 1.64
C ALA A 111 -10.28 10.81 1.63
N ALA A 112 -9.76 10.42 2.79
CA ALA A 112 -8.44 9.85 2.96
C ALA A 112 -8.46 8.70 3.97
N PHE A 113 -7.60 7.71 3.76
CA PHE A 113 -7.35 6.62 4.69
C PHE A 113 -6.04 6.90 5.43
N VAL A 114 -6.13 7.28 6.70
CA VAL A 114 -4.99 7.65 7.54
C VAL A 114 -4.29 6.39 8.06
N ALA A 115 -2.97 6.34 7.95
CA ALA A 115 -2.17 5.23 8.45
C ALA A 115 -1.94 5.35 9.97
N ASP A 116 -1.77 4.20 10.63
CA ASP A 116 -1.55 4.16 12.08
C ASP A 116 -0.22 4.81 12.46
N LYS A 117 -0.26 5.74 13.42
CA LYS A 117 0.92 6.52 13.82
C LYS A 117 2.06 5.62 14.33
N LYS A 118 1.76 4.56 15.10
CA LYS A 118 2.79 3.67 15.63
C LYS A 118 3.48 2.89 14.51
N LEU A 119 2.73 2.50 13.48
CA LEU A 119 3.28 1.83 12.30
C LEU A 119 4.13 2.77 11.45
N ILE A 120 3.73 4.03 11.30
CA ILE A 120 4.55 5.06 10.64
C ILE A 120 5.87 5.24 11.39
N ASP A 121 5.81 5.49 12.70
CA ASP A 121 6.99 5.72 13.53
C ASP A 121 7.95 4.51 13.50
N ALA A 122 7.40 3.28 13.57
CA ALA A 122 8.17 2.05 13.47
C ALA A 122 8.84 1.89 12.10
N ALA A 123 8.11 2.15 11.01
CA ALA A 123 8.66 2.08 9.66
C ALA A 123 9.80 3.10 9.47
N GLU A 124 9.61 4.35 9.87
CA GLU A 124 10.66 5.39 9.79
C GLU A 124 11.90 5.01 10.62
N THR A 125 11.71 4.45 11.81
CA THR A 125 12.81 3.96 12.66
C THR A 125 13.60 2.86 11.96
N CYS A 126 12.92 1.82 11.44
CA CYS A 126 13.57 0.73 10.73
C CYS A 126 14.30 1.21 9.46
N ILE A 127 13.72 2.16 8.71
CA ILE A 127 14.35 2.72 7.51
C ILE A 127 15.63 3.47 7.89
N LYS A 128 15.59 4.26 8.96
CA LYS A 128 16.75 5.00 9.48
C LYS A 128 17.87 4.07 9.96
N GLU A 129 17.54 2.98 10.65
CA GLU A 129 18.51 1.98 11.10
C GLU A 129 19.24 1.29 9.94
N LEU A 130 18.61 1.23 8.77
CA LEU A 130 19.18 0.70 7.53
C LEU A 130 19.99 1.75 6.74
N ASP A 131 20.17 2.96 7.27
CA ASP A 131 20.81 4.10 6.59
C ASP A 131 20.15 4.42 5.24
N LEU A 132 18.82 4.29 5.19
CA LEU A 132 18.00 4.60 4.04
C LEU A 132 17.21 5.90 4.24
N HIS A 133 16.87 6.57 3.14
CA HIS A 133 16.12 7.82 3.18
C HIS A 133 14.61 7.55 3.17
N ALA A 134 13.92 7.97 4.23
CA ALA A 134 12.47 7.93 4.34
C ALA A 134 11.85 9.30 3.99
N VAL A 135 10.76 9.29 3.22
CA VAL A 135 9.91 10.45 3.00
C VAL A 135 8.48 10.10 3.40
N ARG A 136 7.96 10.79 4.43
CA ARG A 136 6.55 10.65 4.80
C ARG A 136 5.67 11.54 3.93
N GLY A 137 4.53 11.02 3.50
CA GLY A 137 3.47 11.86 2.92
C GLY A 137 2.40 11.10 2.16
N LEU A 138 1.50 11.86 1.53
CA LEU A 138 0.35 11.32 0.81
C LEU A 138 0.79 10.42 -0.33
N ILE A 139 0.26 9.19 -0.34
CA ILE A 139 0.31 8.29 -1.49
C ILE A 139 -1.06 8.31 -2.18
N VAL A 140 -1.10 8.46 -3.50
CA VAL A 140 -2.34 8.34 -4.26
C VAL A 140 -2.36 7.09 -5.11
N SER A 141 -3.54 6.51 -5.30
CA SER A 141 -3.68 5.24 -6.02
C SER A 141 -4.81 5.24 -7.03
N GLY A 142 -4.66 4.41 -8.06
CA GLY A 142 -5.68 4.17 -9.07
C GLY A 142 -5.33 2.99 -9.96
N ASP A 143 -6.25 2.58 -10.84
CA ASP A 143 -6.07 1.40 -11.70
C ASP A 143 -5.35 1.68 -13.03
N ALA A 144 -4.71 2.84 -13.14
CA ALA A 144 -3.92 3.22 -14.30
C ALA A 144 -2.43 3.29 -13.95
N PHE A 145 -1.57 2.71 -14.80
CA PHE A 145 -0.13 2.92 -14.69
C PHE A 145 0.23 4.33 -15.18
N ILE A 146 0.74 5.16 -14.29
CA ILE A 146 1.04 6.58 -14.57
C ILE A 146 2.52 6.76 -14.88
N ASN A 147 2.84 7.06 -16.15
CA ASN A 147 4.22 7.31 -16.61
C ASN A 147 4.35 8.52 -17.57
N GLY A 148 3.25 9.17 -17.95
CA GLY A 148 3.23 10.30 -18.88
C GLY A 148 3.11 11.65 -18.19
N SER A 149 3.73 12.69 -18.75
CA SER A 149 3.73 14.05 -18.20
C SER A 149 2.33 14.62 -17.98
N VAL A 150 1.39 14.36 -18.89
CA VAL A 150 0.00 14.82 -18.81
C VAL A 150 -0.75 14.20 -17.62
N ALA A 151 -0.65 12.87 -17.47
CA ALA A 151 -1.31 12.17 -16.38
C ALA A 151 -0.71 12.55 -15.02
N LEU A 152 0.62 12.69 -14.94
CA LEU A 152 1.31 13.18 -13.75
C LEU A 152 0.90 14.60 -13.39
N ALA A 153 0.79 15.50 -14.38
CA ALA A 153 0.36 16.88 -14.16
C ALA A 153 -1.06 16.95 -13.61
N LYS A 154 -1.99 16.12 -14.12
CA LYS A 154 -3.36 16.03 -13.61
C LYS A 154 -3.38 15.59 -12.14
N ILE A 155 -2.59 14.57 -11.78
CA ILE A 155 -2.49 14.11 -10.40
C ILE A 155 -1.91 15.20 -9.49
N ARG A 156 -0.83 15.86 -9.90
CA ARG A 156 -0.23 16.98 -9.14
C ARG A 156 -1.19 18.16 -8.98
N HIS A 157 -2.04 18.40 -9.97
CA HIS A 157 -3.06 19.45 -9.88
C HIS A 157 -4.12 19.11 -8.83
N ASN A 158 -4.62 17.87 -8.85
CA ASN A 158 -5.69 17.43 -7.95
C ASN A 158 -5.18 17.12 -6.52
N PHE A 159 -3.92 16.70 -6.39
CA PHE A 159 -3.27 16.40 -5.11
C PHE A 159 -1.86 17.02 -5.08
N PRO A 160 -1.74 18.34 -4.86
CA PRO A 160 -0.45 19.03 -4.84
C PRO A 160 0.53 18.50 -3.79
N GLN A 161 0.01 17.91 -2.72
CA GLN A 161 0.75 17.31 -1.61
C GLN A 161 1.13 15.84 -1.83
N ALA A 162 0.70 15.22 -2.93
CA ALA A 162 1.01 13.81 -3.19
C ALA A 162 2.52 13.61 -3.41
N VAL A 163 3.08 12.67 -2.65
CA VAL A 163 4.50 12.31 -2.69
C VAL A 163 4.74 11.17 -3.68
N ALA A 164 3.81 10.21 -3.78
CA ALA A 164 3.94 9.07 -4.68
C ALA A 164 2.59 8.63 -5.29
N VAL A 165 2.66 7.94 -6.43
CA VAL A 165 1.52 7.31 -7.11
C VAL A 165 1.75 5.82 -7.36
N GLU A 166 0.75 4.99 -7.08
CA GLU A 166 0.80 3.54 -7.32
C GLU A 166 -0.60 2.94 -7.59
N MET A 167 -0.75 1.61 -7.55
CA MET A 167 -1.96 0.91 -8.02
C MET A 167 -2.58 -0.08 -7.01
N GLY A 168 -2.23 -0.03 -5.72
CA GLY A 168 -2.64 -1.07 -4.76
C GLY A 168 -2.65 -0.70 -3.28
N SER A 169 -2.47 0.56 -2.90
CA SER A 169 -2.26 0.95 -1.50
C SER A 169 -3.53 1.27 -0.70
N ASN A 170 -4.64 1.70 -1.30
CA ASN A 170 -5.88 2.03 -0.56
C ASN A 170 -7.08 1.17 -0.94
N SER A 171 -6.90 -0.13 -0.85
CA SER A 171 -8.05 -1.04 -0.86
C SER A 171 -8.54 -1.43 0.53
N TYR A 172 -8.21 -0.66 1.58
CA TYR A 172 -8.57 -1.04 2.95
C TYR A 172 -9.40 -0.02 3.73
N ARG A 173 -10.50 -0.52 4.31
CA ARG A 173 -11.32 0.12 5.33
C ARG A 173 -11.31 -0.80 6.57
N PRO A 174 -10.77 -0.38 7.73
CA PRO A 174 -11.03 -1.10 8.96
C PRO A 174 -12.51 -0.95 9.36
N ARG A 175 -13.11 -2.03 9.88
CA ARG A 175 -14.37 -1.94 10.62
C ARG A 175 -14.13 -1.17 11.91
N LEU A 176 -14.91 -0.13 12.15
CA LEU A 176 -15.22 0.36 13.49
C LEU A 176 -16.33 -0.54 14.09
N PRO A 177 -16.43 -0.64 15.43
CA PRO A 177 -16.98 -1.79 16.17
C PRO A 177 -18.34 -2.31 15.73
#